data_AF-A0A2N3FLD3-F1
#
_entry.id   AF-A0A2N3FLD3-F1
#
_cell.length_a   1.000
_cell.length_b   1.000
_cell.length_c   1.000
_cell.angle_alpha   90.00
_cell.angle_beta   90.00
_cell.angle_gamma   90.00
#
_symmetry.space_group_name_H-M   'P 1'
#
loop_
_entity.id
_entity.type
_entity.pdbx_description
1 polymer ?
#
loop_
_entity_poly.entity_id
_entity_poly.type
_entity_poly.pdbx_seq_one_letter_code
_entity_poly.pdbx_strand_id
1 'polypeptide(L)'
;MAEHGMLPGRRLMIAVASGKGGTGKTLVATNLAVATARAGVPTVLVDCDVEAPNDALFLTPDTLDSRAVTFPLATVNQAACTSCGKCRDACAYGAIRVLGDTVVVFAELCHGCGLCTTVCPTAAITEVPQRIGEVEWGAVPIGIADPGGVKMVTGRLEIGDVKATSVIRAARRQADVFSRNITILDASPGVACSAVAATHGVDMLVLVTEPTPFGLHDLDLAVRLGRDLRIPMGVVINRDGAGSADLDAYLADAGVPVLARIPFDRSIAETYADGGLVLDSHPDAPGWFGAIWDGIAQLTVEAQ
;
A
#
# COMPACT_ATOMS: atom_id res chain seq x y z
N MET A 1 -23.12 -22.00 -4.75
CA MET A 1 -21.82 -22.09 -4.05
C MET A 1 -20.84 -22.69 -5.03
N ALA A 2 -20.21 -21.85 -5.85
CA ALA A 2 -19.21 -22.29 -6.82
C ALA A 2 -17.88 -22.53 -6.08
N GLU A 3 -17.22 -23.64 -6.36
CA GLU A 3 -15.81 -23.84 -6.03
C GLU A 3 -15.01 -22.75 -6.75
N HIS A 4 -14.60 -21.71 -6.02
CA HIS A 4 -13.83 -20.62 -6.61
C HIS A 4 -12.44 -21.16 -6.94
N GLY A 5 -12.15 -21.22 -8.24
CA GLY A 5 -10.97 -21.84 -8.84
C GLY A 5 -9.67 -21.11 -8.50
N MET A 6 -9.18 -21.28 -7.28
CA MET A 6 -7.83 -20.91 -6.90
C MET A 6 -6.94 -22.14 -7.04
N LEU A 7 -5.90 -22.06 -7.87
CA LEU A 7 -4.91 -23.13 -8.01
C LEU A 7 -4.29 -23.45 -6.64
N PRO A 8 -4.32 -24.71 -6.17
CA PRO A 8 -3.77 -25.06 -4.87
C PRO A 8 -2.29 -24.68 -4.78
N GLY A 9 -1.95 -23.83 -3.80
CA GLY A 9 -0.56 -23.51 -3.45
C GLY A 9 0.01 -22.18 -3.98
N ARG A 10 -0.72 -21.41 -4.80
CA ARG A 10 -0.26 -20.09 -5.23
C ARG A 10 -0.60 -19.02 -4.19
N ARG A 11 0.40 -18.23 -3.79
CA ARG A 11 0.17 -16.99 -3.03
C ARG A 11 -0.20 -15.89 -4.03
N LEU A 12 -1.26 -15.14 -3.73
CA LEU A 12 -1.72 -14.04 -4.55
C LEU A 12 -1.58 -12.73 -3.76
N MET A 13 -0.85 -11.78 -4.32
CA MET A 13 -0.69 -10.44 -3.79
C MET A 13 -1.50 -9.45 -4.62
N ILE A 14 -2.43 -8.76 -3.99
CA ILE A 14 -3.35 -7.80 -4.62
C ILE A 14 -3.11 -6.44 -3.97
N ALA A 15 -2.88 -5.40 -4.77
CA ALA A 15 -2.88 -4.04 -4.25
C ALA A 15 -4.18 -3.33 -4.60
N VAL A 16 -4.86 -2.79 -3.59
CA VAL A 16 -5.99 -1.87 -3.73
C VAL A 16 -5.41 -0.46 -3.80
N ALA A 17 -5.54 0.19 -4.96
CA ALA A 17 -4.87 1.47 -5.25
C ALA A 17 -5.82 2.49 -5.89
N SER A 18 -5.41 3.76 -5.89
CA SER A 18 -6.19 4.85 -6.49
C SER A 18 -5.30 6.06 -6.77
N GLY A 19 -5.62 6.84 -7.79
CA GLY A 19 -4.85 8.04 -8.13
C GLY A 19 -5.00 9.20 -7.14
N LYS A 20 -5.93 9.14 -6.19
CA LYS A 20 -6.08 10.14 -5.11
C LYS A 20 -6.64 9.58 -3.81
N GLY A 21 -6.63 10.40 -2.75
CA GLY A 21 -7.31 10.11 -1.48
C GLY A 21 -8.83 10.16 -1.60
N GLY A 22 -9.52 9.44 -0.70
CA GLY A 22 -10.97 9.54 -0.52
C GLY A 22 -11.85 8.84 -1.56
N THR A 23 -11.31 7.98 -2.42
CA THR A 23 -12.11 7.15 -3.37
C THR A 23 -12.67 5.87 -2.74
N GLY A 24 -12.26 5.52 -1.53
CA GLY A 24 -12.73 4.32 -0.81
C GLY A 24 -11.81 3.09 -0.90
N LYS A 25 -10.50 3.28 -1.08
CA LYS A 25 -9.51 2.17 -1.08
C LYS A 25 -9.60 1.31 0.18
N THR A 26 -9.45 1.92 1.36
CA THR A 26 -9.59 1.27 2.67
C THR A 26 -10.92 0.53 2.83
N LEU A 27 -12.03 1.13 2.38
CA LEU A 27 -13.33 0.46 2.38
C LEU A 27 -13.28 -0.82 1.56
N VAL A 28 -12.73 -0.76 0.34
CA VAL A 28 -12.59 -1.93 -0.53
C VAL A 28 -11.61 -2.95 0.06
N ALA A 29 -10.45 -2.52 0.57
CA ALA A 29 -9.40 -3.39 1.07
C ALA A 29 -9.81 -4.16 2.33
N THR A 30 -10.37 -3.47 3.33
CA THR A 30 -10.84 -4.08 4.59
C THR A 30 -11.98 -5.07 4.35
N ASN A 31 -12.98 -4.69 3.57
CA ASN A 31 -14.12 -5.56 3.27
C ASN A 31 -13.68 -6.72 2.36
N LEU A 32 -12.84 -6.50 1.35
CA LEU A 32 -12.34 -7.61 0.53
C LEU A 32 -11.56 -8.63 1.37
N ALA A 33 -10.70 -8.17 2.29
CA ALA A 33 -9.96 -9.07 3.17
C ALA A 33 -10.85 -9.90 4.09
N VAL A 34 -11.94 -9.32 4.58
CA VAL A 34 -12.92 -10.03 5.40
C VAL A 34 -13.78 -10.97 4.54
N ALA A 35 -14.19 -10.57 3.34
CA ALA A 35 -14.93 -11.41 2.41
C ALA A 35 -14.14 -12.68 2.04
N THR A 36 -12.85 -12.54 1.71
CA THR A 36 -11.99 -13.69 1.39
C THR A 36 -11.78 -14.60 2.59
N ALA A 37 -11.59 -14.03 3.78
CA ALA A 37 -11.47 -14.80 5.01
C ALA A 37 -12.77 -15.56 5.36
N ARG A 38 -13.93 -14.93 5.20
CA ARG A 38 -15.25 -15.58 5.39
C ARG A 38 -15.55 -16.65 4.35
N ALA A 39 -14.96 -16.57 3.17
CA ALA A 39 -14.95 -17.66 2.18
C ALA A 39 -13.97 -18.80 2.56
N GLY A 40 -13.30 -18.73 3.71
CA GLY A 40 -12.39 -19.74 4.22
C GLY A 40 -10.95 -19.62 3.72
N VAL A 41 -10.59 -18.49 3.11
CA VAL A 41 -9.24 -18.26 2.59
C VAL A 41 -8.40 -17.45 3.58
N PRO A 42 -7.33 -18.03 4.16
CA PRO A 42 -6.41 -17.29 5.02
C PRO A 42 -5.86 -16.05 4.32
N THR A 43 -6.11 -14.88 4.90
CA THR A 43 -5.78 -13.59 4.28
C THR A 43 -4.85 -12.76 5.18
N VAL A 44 -3.92 -12.01 4.57
CA VAL A 44 -3.16 -10.93 5.21
C VAL A 44 -3.65 -9.60 4.63
N LEU A 45 -4.03 -8.65 5.48
CA LEU A 45 -4.25 -7.26 5.09
C LEU A 45 -3.04 -6.43 5.52
N VAL A 46 -2.54 -5.58 4.64
CA VAL A 46 -1.39 -4.71 4.89
C VAL A 46 -1.78 -3.27 4.61
N ASP A 47 -1.85 -2.46 5.65
CA ASP A 47 -2.02 -1.01 5.56
C ASP A 47 -0.69 -0.39 5.12
N CYS A 48 -0.63 0.01 3.85
CA CYS A 48 0.54 0.67 3.27
C CYS A 48 0.40 2.20 3.27
N ASP A 49 -0.68 2.79 3.80
CA ASP A 49 -0.78 4.23 4.02
C ASP A 49 -0.10 4.62 5.34
N VAL A 50 1.22 4.47 5.39
CA VAL A 50 2.00 4.60 6.63
C VAL A 50 2.02 6.00 7.25
N GLU A 51 1.56 7.01 6.51
CA GLU A 51 1.41 8.38 6.99
C GLU A 51 0.05 8.61 7.67
N ALA A 52 -0.97 7.87 7.25
CA ALA A 52 -2.33 7.96 7.78
C ALA A 52 -3.00 6.58 7.89
N PRO A 53 -2.40 5.63 8.64
CA PRO A 53 -2.91 4.27 8.72
C PRO A 53 -4.26 4.22 9.42
N ASN A 54 -5.21 3.49 8.86
CA ASN A 54 -6.61 3.50 9.29
C ASN A 54 -7.27 2.12 9.31
N ASP A 55 -6.68 1.08 8.72
CA ASP A 55 -7.28 -0.27 8.66
C ASP A 55 -7.63 -0.81 10.06
N ALA A 56 -6.83 -0.42 11.06
CA ALA A 56 -6.92 -0.94 12.43
C ALA A 56 -8.18 -0.45 13.13
N LEU A 57 -8.71 0.69 12.67
CA LEU A 57 -9.96 1.27 13.16
C LEU A 57 -11.17 0.41 12.74
N PHE A 58 -11.06 -0.33 11.63
CA PHE A 58 -12.14 -1.18 11.12
C PHE A 58 -12.08 -2.60 11.67
N LEU A 59 -10.88 -3.17 11.79
CA LEU A 59 -10.71 -4.59 12.10
C LEU A 59 -10.28 -4.87 13.54
N THR A 60 -9.87 -3.83 14.28
CA THR A 60 -9.56 -3.87 15.73
C THR A 60 -8.84 -5.16 16.18
N PRO A 61 -7.60 -5.39 15.73
CA PRO A 61 -6.87 -6.62 16.06
C PRO A 61 -6.68 -6.81 17.58
N ASP A 62 -6.82 -8.04 18.07
CA ASP A 62 -6.89 -8.36 19.52
C ASP A 62 -5.62 -7.96 20.28
N THR A 63 -4.46 -8.33 19.74
CA THR A 63 -3.13 -8.03 20.29
C THR A 63 -2.22 -7.63 19.14
N LEU A 64 -1.50 -6.53 19.33
CA LEU A 64 -0.50 -6.04 18.39
C LEU A 64 0.90 -6.32 18.92
N ASP A 65 1.65 -7.11 18.16
CA ASP A 65 3.11 -7.09 18.24
C ASP A 65 3.63 -5.92 17.42
N SER A 66 4.83 -5.43 17.72
CA SER A 66 5.44 -4.34 16.96
C SER A 66 6.94 -4.48 16.79
N ARG A 67 7.47 -3.82 15.76
CA ARG A 67 8.90 -3.70 15.50
C ARG A 67 9.23 -2.33 14.93
N ALA A 68 10.24 -1.69 15.52
CA ALA A 68 10.77 -0.44 14.99
C ALA A 68 11.38 -0.64 13.59
N VAL A 69 11.13 0.31 12.70
CA VAL A 69 11.78 0.42 11.40
C VAL A 69 12.90 1.44 11.50
N THR A 70 14.11 1.04 11.11
CA THR A 70 15.28 1.90 11.12
C THR A 70 15.81 2.14 9.71
N PHE A 71 16.53 3.24 9.54
CA PHE A 71 17.17 3.64 8.30
C PHE A 71 18.64 4.00 8.54
N PRO A 72 19.58 3.52 7.71
CA PRO A 72 21.00 3.80 7.89
C PRO A 72 21.33 5.22 7.41
N LEU A 73 21.40 6.17 8.34
CA LEU A 73 21.74 7.56 8.04
C LEU A 73 23.24 7.80 8.15
N ALA A 74 23.80 8.46 7.15
CA ALA A 74 25.21 8.85 7.16
C ALA A 74 25.45 9.94 8.21
N THR A 75 26.40 9.70 9.11
CA THR A 75 26.88 10.63 10.13
C THR A 75 28.36 10.92 9.89
N VAL A 76 28.76 12.18 10.02
CA VAL A 76 30.16 12.60 9.82
C VAL A 76 30.81 12.90 11.17
N ASN A 77 31.94 12.25 11.46
CA ASN A 77 32.85 12.64 12.52
C ASN A 77 33.68 13.84 12.07
N GLN A 78 33.30 15.04 12.52
CA GLN A 78 33.96 16.29 12.13
C GLN A 78 35.44 16.34 12.57
N ALA A 79 35.82 15.67 13.65
CA ALA A 79 37.21 15.65 14.12
C ALA A 79 38.14 14.83 13.20
N ALA A 80 37.60 13.83 12.50
CA ALA A 80 38.33 13.01 11.53
C ALA A 80 38.15 13.48 10.07
N CYS A 81 37.22 14.40 9.83
CA CYS A 81 36.89 14.89 8.51
C CYS A 81 37.91 15.92 8.04
N THR A 82 38.42 15.75 6.82
CA THR A 82 39.33 16.73 6.18
C THR A 82 38.61 17.66 5.21
N SER A 83 37.28 17.55 5.12
CA SER A 83 36.42 18.37 4.25
C SER A 83 36.83 18.35 2.77
N CYS A 84 37.45 17.25 2.34
CA CYS A 84 37.92 17.05 0.96
C CYS A 84 36.82 16.97 -0.11
N GLY A 85 35.55 16.82 0.29
CA GLY A 85 34.40 16.88 -0.61
C GLY A 85 34.07 15.61 -1.41
N LYS A 86 34.88 14.55 -1.35
CA LYS A 86 34.62 13.30 -2.12
C LYS A 86 33.23 12.69 -1.86
N CYS A 87 32.75 12.75 -0.62
CA CYS A 87 31.41 12.28 -0.24
C CYS A 87 30.28 13.11 -0.86
N ARG A 88 30.46 14.44 -0.98
CA ARG A 88 29.54 15.33 -1.69
C ARG A 88 29.48 14.96 -3.17
N ASP A 89 30.65 14.80 -3.80
CA ASP A 89 30.75 14.57 -5.24
C ASP A 89 30.18 13.19 -5.63
N ALA A 90 30.27 12.20 -4.74
CA ALA A 90 29.66 10.89 -4.93
C ALA A 90 28.15 10.85 -4.64
N CYS A 91 27.58 11.86 -3.99
CA CYS A 91 26.19 11.84 -3.56
C CYS A 91 25.23 12.25 -4.69
N ALA A 92 24.69 11.27 -5.42
CA ALA A 92 23.74 11.49 -6.51
C ALA A 92 22.46 12.25 -6.09
N TYR A 93 22.09 12.15 -4.81
CA TYR A 93 20.87 12.75 -4.25
C TYR A 93 21.11 14.16 -3.68
N GLY A 94 22.35 14.63 -3.68
CA GLY A 94 22.69 15.91 -3.09
C GLY A 94 22.40 15.99 -1.59
N ALA A 95 22.44 14.87 -0.86
CA ALA A 95 22.24 14.83 0.59
C ALA A 95 23.42 15.38 1.39
N ILE A 96 24.59 15.57 0.77
CA ILE A 96 25.81 16.00 1.47
C ILE A 96 26.27 17.36 0.94
N ARG A 97 26.64 18.29 1.82
CA ARG A 97 27.24 19.59 1.49
C ARG A 97 28.50 19.84 2.29
N VAL A 98 29.40 20.63 1.72
CA VAL A 98 30.60 21.13 2.40
C VAL A 98 30.41 22.63 2.61
N LEU A 99 30.33 23.06 3.87
CA LEU A 99 30.13 24.45 4.28
C LEU A 99 31.38 24.90 5.04
N GLY A 100 32.29 25.60 4.35
CA GLY A 100 33.60 25.90 4.91
C GLY A 100 34.38 24.62 5.20
N ASP A 101 34.71 24.41 6.47
CA ASP A 101 35.41 23.24 6.99
C ASP A 101 34.46 22.15 7.53
N THR A 102 33.14 22.33 7.44
CA THR A 102 32.15 21.41 8.00
C THR A 102 31.42 20.65 6.90
N VAL A 103 31.31 19.32 7.03
CA VAL A 103 30.50 18.50 6.12
C VAL A 103 29.15 18.19 6.76
N VAL A 104 28.06 18.59 6.11
CA VAL A 104 26.69 18.43 6.60
C VAL A 104 25.95 17.40 5.76
N VAL A 105 25.20 16.52 6.43
CA VAL A 105 24.29 15.55 5.81
C VAL A 105 22.85 15.99 6.08
N PHE A 106 22.06 16.14 5.01
CA PHE A 106 20.62 16.40 5.06
C PHE A 106 19.90 15.05 5.10
N ALA A 107 19.30 14.73 6.26
CA ALA A 107 18.75 13.41 6.55
C ALA A 107 17.53 13.07 5.67
N GLU A 108 16.81 14.08 5.20
CA GLU A 108 15.61 13.97 4.36
C GLU A 108 15.97 13.59 2.93
N LEU A 109 17.14 14.01 2.44
CA LEU A 109 17.65 13.70 1.11
C LEU A 109 18.51 12.43 1.08
N CYS A 110 18.90 11.92 2.25
CA CYS A 110 19.79 10.76 2.33
C CYS A 110 19.02 9.47 1.99
N HIS A 111 19.49 8.76 0.96
CA HIS A 111 18.95 7.47 0.56
C HIS A 111 19.66 6.26 1.21
N GLY A 112 20.58 6.49 2.15
CA GLY A 112 21.22 5.40 2.91
C GLY A 112 21.97 4.38 2.05
N CYS A 113 22.54 4.81 0.91
CA CYS A 113 23.20 3.91 -0.04
C CYS A 113 24.64 3.53 0.33
N GLY A 114 25.20 4.12 1.40
CA GLY A 114 26.55 3.84 1.89
C GLY A 114 27.72 4.32 1.01
N LEU A 115 27.48 4.85 -0.20
CA LEU A 115 28.55 5.25 -1.11
C LEU A 115 29.49 6.30 -0.49
N CYS A 116 28.94 7.24 0.30
CA CYS A 116 29.72 8.25 1.00
C CYS A 116 30.71 7.67 2.03
N THR A 117 30.32 6.59 2.73
CA THR A 117 31.17 5.79 3.62
C THR A 117 32.32 5.19 2.82
N THR A 118 32.02 4.57 1.68
CA THR A 118 33.01 3.89 0.82
C THR A 118 34.06 4.83 0.25
N VAL A 119 33.67 6.05 -0.17
CA VAL A 119 34.61 6.99 -0.82
C VAL A 119 35.38 7.87 0.17
N CYS A 120 35.07 7.82 1.46
CA CYS A 120 35.70 8.66 2.47
C CYS A 120 37.14 8.19 2.77
N PRO A 121 38.18 8.97 2.42
CA PRO A 121 39.57 8.51 2.55
C PRO A 121 40.05 8.44 4.01
N THR A 122 39.39 9.15 4.92
CA THR A 122 39.72 9.16 6.35
C THR A 122 38.76 8.32 7.20
N ALA A 123 37.84 7.59 6.56
CA ALA A 123 36.78 6.83 7.24
C ALA A 123 35.97 7.67 8.26
N ALA A 124 35.83 8.97 7.99
CA ALA A 124 35.13 9.91 8.87
C ALA A 124 33.59 9.80 8.78
N ILE A 125 33.05 9.02 7.85
CA ILE A 125 31.60 8.83 7.68
C ILE A 125 31.22 7.42 8.10
N THR A 126 30.17 7.31 8.91
CA THR A 126 29.57 6.03 9.32
C THR A 126 28.07 6.05 9.12
N GLU A 127 27.45 4.88 8.98
CA GLU A 127 26.00 4.73 8.90
C GLU A 127 25.43 4.38 10.27
N VAL A 128 24.53 5.23 10.77
CA VAL A 128 23.88 5.07 12.07
C VAL A 128 22.42 4.73 11.85
N PRO A 129 21.89 3.64 12.44
CA PRO A 129 20.46 3.34 12.38
C PRO A 129 19.65 4.42 13.09
N GLN A 130 18.80 5.13 12.35
CA GLN A 130 17.81 6.05 12.91
C GLN A 130 16.42 5.41 12.82
N ARG A 131 15.63 5.49 13.89
CA ARG A 131 14.22 5.07 13.84
C ARG A 131 13.45 6.03 12.94
N ILE A 132 12.72 5.47 11.98
CA ILE A 132 11.89 6.21 11.01
C ILE A 132 10.42 5.85 11.11
N GLY A 133 10.08 4.82 11.88
CA GLY A 133 8.71 4.35 12.02
C GLY A 133 8.66 3.03 12.77
N GLU A 134 7.53 2.36 12.66
CA GLU A 134 7.28 1.03 13.18
C GLU A 134 6.33 0.25 12.26
N VAL A 135 6.36 -1.06 12.41
CA VAL A 135 5.37 -1.96 11.84
C VAL A 135 4.73 -2.72 12.98
N GLU A 136 3.40 -2.72 13.01
CA GLU A 136 2.58 -3.44 13.97
C GLU A 136 1.81 -4.55 13.26
N TRP A 137 1.54 -5.65 13.95
CA TRP A 137 0.73 -6.73 13.38
C TRP A 137 -0.05 -7.50 14.43
N GLY A 138 -1.19 -8.06 14.01
CA GLY A 138 -2.08 -8.79 14.90
C GLY A 138 -3.05 -9.71 14.17
N ALA A 139 -3.79 -10.53 14.92
CA ALA A 139 -4.94 -11.24 14.40
C ALA A 139 -6.19 -10.37 14.49
N VAL A 140 -6.99 -10.36 13.44
CA VAL A 140 -8.35 -9.81 13.48
C VAL A 140 -9.25 -10.79 14.26
N PRO A 141 -10.18 -10.29 15.11
CA PRO A 141 -11.09 -11.13 15.88
C PRO A 141 -11.82 -12.17 15.03
N ILE A 142 -11.96 -13.39 15.54
CA ILE A 142 -12.60 -14.51 14.83
C ILE A 142 -14.04 -14.17 14.43
N GLY A 143 -14.78 -13.46 15.29
CA GLY A 143 -16.17 -13.04 14.98
C GLY A 143 -16.31 -12.17 13.72
N ILE A 144 -15.23 -11.56 13.24
CA ILE A 144 -15.20 -10.76 12.01
C ILE A 144 -14.78 -11.61 10.81
N ALA A 145 -13.76 -12.48 10.98
CA ALA A 145 -13.00 -13.07 9.87
C ALA A 145 -13.00 -14.61 9.79
N ASP A 146 -13.84 -15.32 10.55
CA ASP A 146 -13.99 -16.78 10.47
C ASP A 146 -14.57 -17.24 9.11
N PRO A 147 -14.14 -18.39 8.53
CA PRO A 147 -13.19 -19.37 9.06
C PRO A 147 -11.73 -19.22 8.61
N GLY A 148 -11.43 -18.39 7.61
CA GLY A 148 -10.06 -18.25 7.09
C GLY A 148 -9.14 -17.41 7.99
N GLY A 149 -9.71 -16.44 8.70
CA GLY A 149 -9.02 -15.45 9.53
C GLY A 149 -8.23 -14.42 8.72
N VAL A 150 -8.11 -13.22 9.29
CA VAL A 150 -7.26 -12.14 8.76
C VAL A 150 -6.09 -11.91 9.73
N LYS A 151 -4.87 -11.87 9.18
CA LYS A 151 -3.72 -11.25 9.85
C LYS A 151 -3.56 -9.84 9.32
N MET A 152 -3.43 -8.89 10.21
CA MET A 152 -3.31 -7.49 9.84
C MET A 152 -1.89 -7.00 10.10
N VAL A 153 -1.37 -6.17 9.20
CA VAL A 153 -0.08 -5.49 9.32
C VAL A 153 -0.29 -4.01 9.03
N THR A 154 0.22 -3.15 9.90
CA THR A 154 0.16 -1.70 9.72
C THR A 154 1.54 -1.10 9.84
N GLY A 155 1.95 -0.31 8.87
CA GLY A 155 3.12 0.56 9.00
C GLY A 155 2.73 1.91 9.57
N ARG A 156 3.57 2.49 10.43
CA ARG A 156 3.40 3.86 10.94
C ARG A 156 4.72 4.60 10.82
N LEU A 157 4.73 5.69 10.06
CA LEU A 157 5.88 6.57 9.90
C LEU A 157 6.03 7.48 11.12
N GLU A 158 7.26 7.80 11.50
CA GLU A 158 7.51 8.86 12.50
C GLU A 158 7.09 10.22 11.94
N ILE A 159 6.49 11.05 12.79
CA ILE A 159 5.98 12.36 12.39
C ILE A 159 7.14 13.22 11.87
N GLY A 160 7.01 13.68 10.64
CA GLY A 160 8.00 14.55 9.97
C GLY A 160 9.10 13.81 9.22
N ASP A 161 9.16 12.46 9.27
CA ASP A 161 10.04 11.72 8.35
C ASP A 161 9.42 11.67 6.93
N VAL A 162 10.25 11.42 5.93
CA VAL A 162 9.89 11.40 4.50
C VAL A 162 10.11 10.02 3.87
N LYS A 163 10.54 9.03 4.66
CA LYS A 163 10.95 7.70 4.17
C LYS A 163 9.82 6.67 4.19
N ALA A 164 8.61 7.09 3.82
CA ALA A 164 7.42 6.25 3.77
C ALA A 164 7.66 4.90 3.07
N THR A 165 8.37 4.91 1.93
CA THR A 165 8.69 3.69 1.17
C THR A 165 9.44 2.63 1.97
N SER A 166 10.28 3.04 2.93
CA SER A 166 11.05 2.12 3.76
C SER A 166 10.16 1.41 4.79
N VAL A 167 9.18 2.13 5.36
CA VAL A 167 8.18 1.57 6.27
C VAL A 167 7.22 0.66 5.50
N ILE A 168 6.73 1.07 4.33
CA ILE A 168 5.89 0.24 3.45
C ILE A 168 6.58 -1.09 3.11
N ARG A 169 7.86 -1.04 2.70
CA ARG A 169 8.64 -2.26 2.43
C ARG A 169 8.83 -3.12 3.68
N ALA A 170 8.95 -2.52 4.87
CA ALA A 170 9.02 -3.26 6.13
C ALA A 170 7.68 -3.95 6.46
N ALA A 171 6.55 -3.28 6.23
CA ALA A 171 5.21 -3.85 6.40
C ALA A 171 4.99 -5.03 5.45
N ARG A 172 5.33 -4.88 4.17
CA ARG A 172 5.26 -5.98 3.18
C ARG A 172 6.13 -7.18 3.59
N ARG A 173 7.38 -6.96 4.02
CA ARG A 173 8.24 -8.04 4.54
C ARG A 173 7.65 -8.73 5.76
N GLN A 174 6.94 -8.01 6.62
CA GLN A 174 6.24 -8.61 7.76
C GLN A 174 5.07 -9.47 7.30
N ALA A 175 4.33 -9.04 6.27
CA ALA A 175 3.25 -9.83 5.67
C ALA A 175 3.75 -11.18 5.12
N ASP A 176 4.92 -11.19 4.48
CA ASP A 176 5.54 -12.41 3.92
C ASP A 176 5.80 -13.49 4.98
N VAL A 177 6.03 -13.10 6.24
CA VAL A 177 6.26 -14.03 7.37
C VAL A 177 5.03 -14.89 7.63
N PHE A 178 3.82 -14.34 7.50
CA PHE A 178 2.59 -15.09 7.79
C PHE A 178 2.25 -16.17 6.77
N SER A 179 2.90 -16.16 5.60
CA SER A 179 2.85 -17.26 4.63
C SER A 179 1.42 -17.69 4.22
N ARG A 180 0.49 -16.73 4.09
CA ARG A 180 -0.91 -16.99 3.74
C ARG A 180 -1.15 -17.03 2.24
N ASN A 181 -2.31 -17.54 1.85
CA ASN A 181 -2.73 -17.66 0.45
C ASN A 181 -2.92 -16.30 -0.20
N ILE A 182 -3.54 -15.35 0.51
CA ILE A 182 -3.87 -14.03 -0.02
C ILE A 182 -3.20 -12.93 0.80
N THR A 183 -2.60 -11.97 0.11
CA THR A 183 -2.12 -10.71 0.70
C THR A 183 -2.79 -9.55 -0.02
N ILE A 184 -3.57 -8.77 0.69
CA ILE A 184 -4.19 -7.52 0.20
C ILE A 184 -3.39 -6.36 0.77
N LEU A 185 -2.96 -5.46 -0.09
CA LEU A 185 -2.24 -4.23 0.27
C LEU A 185 -3.19 -3.04 0.08
N ASP A 186 -3.55 -2.34 1.15
CA ASP A 186 -4.22 -1.04 1.04
C ASP A 186 -3.17 0.03 0.75
N ALA A 187 -3.10 0.49 -0.50
CA ALA A 187 -2.03 1.40 -0.93
C ALA A 187 -2.28 2.84 -0.47
N SER A 188 -1.20 3.59 -0.27
CA SER A 188 -1.28 5.05 -0.09
C SER A 188 -1.98 5.71 -1.31
N PRO A 189 -2.64 6.87 -1.12
CA PRO A 189 -3.22 7.61 -2.23
C PRO A 189 -2.16 8.08 -3.24
N GLY A 190 -2.55 8.15 -4.51
CA GLY A 190 -1.69 8.69 -5.56
C GLY A 190 -0.96 7.63 -6.36
N VAL A 191 -0.03 8.10 -7.19
CA VAL A 191 0.80 7.27 -8.09
C VAL A 191 2.30 7.48 -7.88
N ALA A 192 2.67 8.11 -6.77
CA ALA A 192 4.05 8.44 -6.42
C ALA A 192 4.79 7.27 -5.74
N CYS A 193 5.98 7.55 -5.19
CA CYS A 193 6.88 6.54 -4.62
C CYS A 193 6.21 5.60 -3.58
N SER A 194 5.32 6.11 -2.73
CA SER A 194 4.60 5.29 -1.75
C SER A 194 3.65 4.30 -2.42
N ALA A 195 2.87 4.75 -3.41
CA ALA A 195 2.01 3.89 -4.21
C ALA A 195 2.82 2.85 -5.00
N VAL A 196 3.94 3.24 -5.61
CA VAL A 196 4.86 2.29 -6.28
C VAL A 196 5.42 1.27 -5.29
N ALA A 197 5.81 1.68 -4.08
CA ALA A 197 6.34 0.77 -3.07
C ALA A 197 5.30 -0.25 -2.59
N ALA A 198 4.02 0.13 -2.54
CA ALA A 198 2.92 -0.78 -2.24
C ALA A 198 2.63 -1.72 -3.43
N THR A 199 2.54 -1.19 -4.65
CA THR A 199 2.05 -1.92 -5.84
C THR A 199 3.12 -2.72 -6.57
N HIS A 200 4.41 -2.43 -6.40
CA HIS A 200 5.46 -3.12 -7.16
C HIS A 200 5.51 -4.62 -6.83
N GLY A 201 5.46 -5.47 -7.87
CA GLY A 201 5.60 -6.92 -7.75
C GLY A 201 4.37 -7.64 -7.20
N VAL A 202 3.20 -6.99 -7.23
CA VAL A 202 1.92 -7.65 -6.96
C VAL A 202 1.41 -8.37 -8.20
N ASP A 203 0.51 -9.33 -8.01
CA ASP A 203 -0.10 -10.10 -9.10
C ASP A 203 -1.23 -9.33 -9.79
N MET A 204 -1.88 -8.40 -9.09
CA MET A 204 -3.00 -7.62 -9.62
C MET A 204 -3.18 -6.29 -8.90
N LEU A 205 -3.63 -5.28 -9.65
CA LEU A 205 -4.14 -4.02 -9.12
C LEU A 205 -5.66 -3.98 -9.16
N VAL A 206 -6.26 -3.69 -8.02
CA VAL A 206 -7.67 -3.31 -7.90
C VAL A 206 -7.70 -1.79 -7.76
N LEU A 207 -8.08 -1.10 -8.84
CA LEU A 207 -8.10 0.36 -8.88
C LEU A 207 -9.47 0.88 -8.42
N VAL A 208 -9.50 1.72 -7.40
CA VAL A 208 -10.74 2.28 -6.84
C VAL A 208 -10.90 3.74 -7.27
N THR A 209 -12.01 4.05 -7.94
CA THR A 209 -12.32 5.39 -8.43
C THR A 209 -13.76 5.81 -8.11
N GLU A 210 -14.12 7.05 -8.44
CA GLU A 210 -15.48 7.59 -8.37
C GLU A 210 -15.85 8.27 -9.71
N PRO A 211 -17.15 8.37 -10.08
CA PRO A 211 -17.60 8.87 -11.38
C PRO A 211 -17.51 10.40 -11.54
N THR A 212 -16.45 11.02 -11.02
CA THR A 212 -16.18 12.46 -11.15
C THR A 212 -15.10 12.72 -12.21
N PRO A 213 -15.07 13.89 -12.88
CA PRO A 213 -14.02 14.22 -13.85
C PRO A 213 -12.61 14.13 -13.26
N PHE A 214 -12.44 14.49 -11.98
CA PHE A 214 -11.20 14.33 -11.25
C PHE A 214 -10.88 12.85 -10.99
N GLY A 215 -11.87 12.06 -10.55
CA GLY A 215 -11.73 10.62 -10.38
C GLY A 215 -11.30 9.91 -11.66
N LEU A 216 -11.82 10.33 -12.82
CA LEU A 216 -11.39 9.82 -14.12
C LEU A 216 -9.93 10.20 -14.44
N HIS A 217 -9.52 11.45 -14.20
CA HIS A 217 -8.13 11.87 -14.43
C HIS A 217 -7.15 11.11 -13.53
N ASP A 218 -7.48 10.97 -12.26
CA ASP A 218 -6.67 10.23 -11.28
C ASP A 218 -6.62 8.73 -11.62
N LEU A 219 -7.72 8.17 -12.13
CA LEU A 219 -7.76 6.81 -12.63
C LEU A 219 -6.84 6.62 -13.84
N ASP A 220 -6.79 7.56 -14.79
CA ASP A 220 -5.86 7.51 -15.93
C ASP A 220 -4.40 7.43 -15.46
N LEU A 221 -4.02 8.25 -14.48
CA LEU A 221 -2.69 8.16 -13.88
C LEU A 221 -2.42 6.78 -13.25
N ALA A 222 -3.39 6.22 -12.53
CA ALA A 222 -3.25 4.91 -11.90
C ALA A 222 -3.19 3.76 -12.92
N VAL A 223 -3.96 3.84 -14.01
CA VAL A 223 -3.91 2.89 -15.12
C VAL A 223 -2.56 2.95 -15.83
N ARG A 224 -2.01 4.14 -16.05
CA ARG A 224 -0.65 4.30 -16.62
C ARG A 224 0.41 3.68 -15.73
N LEU A 225 0.34 3.91 -14.42
CA LEU A 225 1.23 3.25 -13.46
C LEU A 225 1.15 1.72 -13.57
N GLY A 226 -0.06 1.16 -13.59
CA GLY A 226 -0.25 -0.29 -13.73
C GLY A 226 0.30 -0.84 -15.05
N ARG A 227 0.16 -0.10 -16.16
CA ARG A 227 0.76 -0.45 -17.46
C ARG A 227 2.29 -0.41 -17.44
N ASP A 228 2.87 0.63 -16.85
CA ASP A 228 4.33 0.78 -16.73
C ASP A 228 4.94 -0.35 -15.89
N LEU A 229 4.23 -0.78 -14.84
CA LEU A 229 4.59 -1.92 -14.01
C LEU A 229 4.24 -3.28 -14.64
N ARG A 230 3.48 -3.29 -15.74
CA ARG A 230 2.97 -4.49 -16.43
C ARG A 230 2.15 -5.40 -15.53
N ILE A 231 1.29 -4.82 -14.70
CA ILE A 231 0.44 -5.55 -13.76
C ILE A 231 -0.99 -5.62 -14.31
N PRO A 232 -1.67 -6.78 -14.29
CA PRO A 232 -3.10 -6.89 -14.56
C PRO A 232 -3.93 -5.96 -13.67
N MET A 233 -4.97 -5.35 -14.22
CA MET A 233 -5.79 -4.35 -13.53
C MET A 233 -7.27 -4.68 -13.65
N GLY A 234 -8.03 -4.39 -12.60
CA GLY A 234 -9.48 -4.28 -12.64
C GLY A 234 -9.94 -3.09 -11.80
N VAL A 235 -11.10 -2.53 -12.13
CA VAL A 235 -11.59 -1.27 -11.53
C VAL A 235 -12.83 -1.49 -10.69
N VAL A 236 -12.84 -0.93 -9.49
CA VAL A 236 -14.04 -0.75 -8.67
C VAL A 236 -14.50 0.69 -8.80
N ILE A 237 -15.72 0.87 -9.32
CA ILE A 237 -16.37 2.18 -9.38
C ILE A 237 -17.14 2.36 -8.07
N ASN A 238 -16.60 3.17 -7.16
CA ASN A 238 -17.25 3.53 -5.92
C ASN A 238 -18.08 4.82 -6.10
N ARG A 239 -19.08 5.03 -5.24
CA ARG A 239 -20.03 6.14 -5.35
C ARG A 239 -20.69 6.22 -6.72
N ASP A 240 -21.02 5.05 -7.27
CA ASP A 240 -21.64 4.97 -8.58
C ASP A 240 -22.97 5.75 -8.60
N GLY A 241 -23.18 6.54 -9.65
CA GLY A 241 -24.28 7.50 -9.76
C GLY A 241 -24.06 8.89 -9.15
N ALA A 242 -22.94 9.18 -8.46
CA ALA A 242 -22.67 10.49 -7.84
C ALA A 242 -22.06 11.56 -8.76
N GLY A 243 -21.91 11.30 -10.07
CA GLY A 243 -21.15 12.18 -10.96
C GLY A 243 -21.48 12.02 -12.43
N SER A 244 -20.72 12.73 -13.27
CA SER A 244 -20.99 12.91 -14.70
C SER A 244 -19.91 12.34 -15.62
N ALA A 245 -18.83 11.76 -15.08
CA ALA A 245 -17.78 11.20 -15.91
C ALA A 245 -18.22 9.86 -16.53
N ASP A 246 -17.96 9.71 -17.82
CA ASP A 246 -18.21 8.47 -18.56
C ASP A 246 -17.05 7.49 -18.33
N LEU A 247 -17.04 6.85 -17.16
CA LEU A 247 -16.03 5.86 -16.80
C LEU A 247 -16.13 4.62 -17.71
N ASP A 248 -17.32 4.25 -18.17
CA ASP A 248 -17.52 3.08 -19.03
C ASP A 248 -16.83 3.24 -20.38
N ALA A 249 -17.02 4.39 -21.05
CA ALA A 249 -16.36 4.66 -22.32
C ALA A 249 -14.83 4.67 -22.16
N TYR A 250 -14.32 5.29 -21.10
CA TYR A 250 -12.88 5.30 -20.82
C TYR A 250 -12.33 3.90 -20.54
N LEU A 251 -12.99 3.11 -19.70
CA LEU A 251 -12.51 1.77 -19.32
C LEU A 251 -12.57 0.79 -20.49
N ALA A 252 -13.58 0.91 -21.35
CA ALA A 252 -13.66 0.15 -22.60
C ALA A 252 -12.49 0.49 -23.55
N ASP A 253 -12.18 1.79 -23.74
CA ASP A 253 -11.04 2.24 -24.55
C ASP A 253 -9.69 1.82 -23.93
N ALA A 254 -9.58 1.90 -22.62
CA ALA A 254 -8.38 1.50 -21.89
C ALA A 254 -8.19 -0.02 -21.82
N GLY A 255 -9.21 -0.82 -22.16
CA GLY A 255 -9.19 -2.28 -22.03
C GLY A 255 -9.06 -2.76 -20.58
N VAL A 256 -9.63 -2.02 -19.62
CA VAL A 256 -9.57 -2.36 -18.19
C VAL A 256 -10.97 -2.74 -17.70
N PRO A 257 -11.18 -3.97 -17.20
CA PRO A 257 -12.50 -4.45 -16.79
C PRO A 257 -12.99 -3.78 -15.49
N VAL A 258 -14.30 -3.60 -15.40
CA VAL A 258 -14.98 -3.22 -14.15
C VAL A 258 -15.23 -4.49 -13.34
N LEU A 259 -14.70 -4.54 -12.12
CA LEU A 259 -14.88 -5.64 -11.18
C LEU A 259 -16.19 -5.53 -10.40
N ALA A 260 -16.53 -4.32 -9.95
CA ALA A 260 -17.77 -4.04 -9.24
C ALA A 260 -18.12 -2.55 -9.27
N ARG A 261 -19.39 -2.29 -8.95
CA ARG A 261 -19.97 -0.96 -8.78
C ARG A 261 -20.58 -0.88 -7.39
N ILE A 262 -20.09 0.06 -6.58
CA ILE A 262 -20.61 0.33 -5.24
C ILE A 262 -21.39 1.65 -5.34
N PRO A 263 -22.70 1.65 -5.01
CA PRO A 263 -23.57 2.80 -5.23
C PRO A 263 -23.22 3.98 -4.33
N PHE A 264 -23.62 5.18 -4.75
CA PHE A 264 -23.61 6.35 -3.89
C PHE A 264 -24.76 6.30 -2.88
N ASP A 265 -24.52 5.59 -1.78
CA ASP A 265 -25.48 5.43 -0.69
C ASP A 265 -24.96 6.08 0.59
N ARG A 266 -25.84 6.78 1.30
CA ARG A 266 -25.52 7.43 2.58
C ARG A 266 -25.23 6.41 3.68
N SER A 267 -25.93 5.28 3.71
CA SER A 267 -25.72 4.21 4.71
C SER A 267 -24.30 3.61 4.65
N ILE A 268 -23.72 3.54 3.45
CA ILE A 268 -22.32 3.14 3.24
C ILE A 268 -21.37 4.15 3.91
N ALA A 269 -21.62 5.45 3.72
CA ALA A 269 -20.80 6.50 4.31
C ALA A 269 -20.93 6.54 5.84
N GLU A 270 -22.13 6.32 6.38
CA GLU A 270 -22.38 6.24 7.83
C GLU A 270 -21.66 5.04 8.45
N THR A 271 -21.81 3.85 7.84
CA THR A 271 -21.10 2.63 8.29
C THR A 271 -19.60 2.84 8.31
N TYR A 272 -19.03 3.40 7.25
CA TYR A 272 -17.61 3.68 7.16
C TYR A 272 -17.14 4.68 8.23
N ALA A 273 -17.92 5.74 8.46
CA ALA A 273 -17.60 6.75 9.48
C ALA A 273 -17.63 6.19 10.91
N ASP A 274 -18.47 5.19 11.17
CA ASP A 274 -18.55 4.48 12.45
C ASP A 274 -17.47 3.37 12.59
N GLY A 275 -16.59 3.20 11.59
CA GLY A 275 -15.57 2.15 11.59
C GLY A 275 -16.12 0.75 11.29
N GLY A 276 -17.35 0.66 10.77
CA GLY A 276 -18.00 -0.60 10.43
C GLY A 276 -17.60 -1.14 9.04
N LEU A 277 -17.89 -2.42 8.83
CA LEU A 277 -17.78 -3.07 7.53
C LEU A 277 -19.13 -3.03 6.80
N VAL A 278 -19.12 -2.62 5.53
CA VAL A 278 -20.35 -2.63 4.71
C VAL A 278 -20.84 -4.03 4.42
N LEU A 279 -19.95 -5.04 4.49
CA LEU A 279 -20.32 -6.46 4.44
C LEU A 279 -21.35 -6.87 5.50
N ASP A 280 -21.34 -6.21 6.67
CA ASP A 280 -22.21 -6.56 7.79
C ASP A 280 -23.50 -5.74 7.83
N SER A 281 -23.53 -4.60 7.14
CA SER A 281 -24.59 -3.60 7.27
C SER A 281 -25.39 -3.38 5.99
N HIS A 282 -24.82 -3.64 4.81
CA HIS A 282 -25.49 -3.42 3.53
C HIS A 282 -25.87 -4.74 2.84
N PRO A 283 -27.15 -4.96 2.46
CA PRO A 283 -27.63 -6.24 1.94
C PRO A 283 -26.94 -6.68 0.64
N ASP A 284 -26.57 -5.73 -0.22
CA ASP A 284 -25.93 -6.01 -1.50
C ASP A 284 -24.39 -6.14 -1.42
N ALA A 285 -23.78 -5.79 -0.29
CA ALA A 285 -22.31 -5.79 -0.16
C ALA A 285 -21.68 -7.17 -0.44
N PRO A 286 -22.23 -8.31 0.05
CA PRO A 286 -21.72 -9.63 -0.31
C PRO A 286 -21.66 -9.86 -1.84
N GLY A 287 -22.60 -9.30 -2.61
CA GLY A 287 -22.60 -9.37 -4.06
C GLY A 287 -21.47 -8.56 -4.70
N TRP A 288 -21.20 -7.34 -4.23
CA TRP A 288 -20.12 -6.50 -4.74
C TRP A 288 -18.75 -7.13 -4.47
N PHE A 289 -18.51 -7.57 -3.24
CA PHE A 289 -17.22 -8.17 -2.87
C PHE A 289 -17.02 -9.57 -3.47
N GLY A 290 -18.11 -10.32 -3.69
CA GLY A 290 -18.08 -11.54 -4.49
C GLY A 290 -17.66 -11.27 -5.93
N ALA A 291 -18.25 -10.27 -6.60
CA ALA A 291 -17.88 -9.89 -7.96
C ALA A 291 -16.43 -9.39 -8.07
N ILE A 292 -15.95 -8.63 -7.08
CA ILE A 292 -14.53 -8.23 -7.00
C ILE A 292 -13.64 -9.46 -6.95
N TRP A 293 -13.96 -10.41 -6.07
CA TRP A 293 -13.17 -11.62 -5.90
C TRP A 293 -13.15 -12.51 -7.14
N ASP A 294 -14.32 -12.73 -7.77
CA ASP A 294 -14.45 -13.50 -9.01
C ASP A 294 -13.64 -12.88 -10.15
N GLY A 295 -13.73 -11.56 -10.32
CA GLY A 295 -12.98 -10.85 -11.35
C GLY A 295 -11.47 -10.91 -11.11
N ILE A 296 -11.02 -10.84 -9.84
CA ILE A 296 -9.60 -11.04 -9.49
C ILE A 296 -9.15 -12.45 -9.87
N ALA A 297 -9.92 -13.48 -9.51
CA ALA A 297 -9.60 -14.86 -9.82
C ALA A 297 -9.50 -15.08 -11.35
N GLN A 298 -10.43 -14.52 -12.13
CA GLN A 298 -10.41 -14.62 -13.58
C GLN A 298 -9.16 -13.96 -14.19
N LEU A 299 -8.89 -12.70 -13.87
CA LEU A 299 -7.80 -11.94 -14.48
C LEU A 299 -6.42 -12.46 -14.11
N THR A 300 -6.29 -13.03 -12.90
CA THR A 300 -5.03 -13.61 -12.45
C THR A 300 -4.75 -14.99 -13.02
N VAL A 301 -5.76 -15.68 -13.58
CA VAL A 301 -5.60 -16.90 -14.37
C VAL A 301 -5.26 -16.56 -15.83
N GLU A 302 -5.90 -15.54 -16.41
CA GLU A 302 -5.66 -15.10 -17.80
C GLU A 302 -4.27 -14.47 -18.03
N ALA A 303 -3.68 -13.89 -16.98
CA ALA A 303 -2.36 -13.26 -17.05
C ALA A 303 -1.18 -14.25 -16.98
N GLN A 304 -1.44 -15.56 -16.91
CA GLN A 304 -0.44 -16.64 -16.86
C GLN A 304 -0.21 -17.27 -18.24
#